data_AF-W7XIJ6-F1
#
_entry.id   AF-W7XIJ6-F1
#
_cell.length_a   1.000
_cell.length_b   1.000
_cell.length_c   1.000
_cell.angle_alpha   90.00
_cell.angle_beta   90.00
_cell.angle_gamma   90.00
#
_symmetry.space_group_name_H-M   'P 1'
#
loop_
_entity.id
_entity.type
_entity.pdbx_description
1 polymer ?
#
loop_
_entity_poly.entity_id
_entity_poly.type
_entity_poly.pdbx_seq_one_letter_code
_entity_poly.pdbx_strand_id
1 'polypeptide(L)'
;MPILFTKGKIKLQIHIICNQIDDKGASDLGSVLANCINLSNLTLLLYCNQIGATGASGLGSGLANCINLSNLTLNISCNQICATGASDLGSGLANCINLSNLTLNISANQIGDKGASGLGSGLANCINLSNLTLLLFCNQIEATGASGIGFGLANCINLSNLILDLCYNKIGARGASGLGSGLANCTNLSYLALNLKQKQFICFGL
;
A
#
# COMPACT_ATOMS: atom_id res chain seq x y z
N MET A 1 -25.61 14.28 31.79
CA MET A 1 -25.96 14.77 30.43
C MET A 1 -25.83 13.58 29.50
N PRO A 2 -26.91 13.08 28.86
CA PRO A 2 -26.81 11.89 28.03
C PRO A 2 -26.05 12.23 26.76
N ILE A 3 -24.92 11.55 26.55
CA ILE A 3 -24.09 11.65 25.35
C ILE A 3 -24.86 10.94 24.22
N LEU A 4 -25.41 11.71 23.28
CA LEU A 4 -25.91 11.17 22.03
C LEU A 4 -24.73 10.60 21.23
N PHE A 5 -24.64 9.28 21.11
CA PHE A 5 -23.84 8.64 20.07
C PHE A 5 -24.55 8.86 18.73
N THR A 6 -24.26 9.96 18.05
CA THR A 6 -24.42 9.95 16.59
C THR A 6 -23.44 8.91 16.04
N LYS A 7 -23.91 7.98 15.19
CA LYS A 7 -23.09 7.06 14.37
C LYS A 7 -22.16 7.86 13.43
N GLY A 8 -21.17 8.54 13.99
CA GLY A 8 -20.19 9.34 13.28
C GLY A 8 -18.99 8.49 12.89
N LYS A 9 -18.58 8.58 11.63
CA LYS A 9 -17.31 8.01 11.15
C LYS A 9 -16.14 8.57 11.97
N ILE A 10 -15.47 7.74 12.76
CA ILE A 10 -14.26 8.15 13.52
C ILE A 10 -13.10 8.34 12.53
N LYS A 11 -12.42 9.49 12.61
CA LYS A 11 -11.34 9.91 11.73
C LYS A 11 -10.09 10.26 12.54
N LEU A 12 -8.92 9.84 12.05
CA LEU A 12 -7.60 10.19 12.59
C LEU A 12 -6.70 10.67 11.45
N GLN A 13 -5.98 11.77 11.69
CA GLN A 13 -5.01 12.30 10.74
C GLN A 13 -3.71 12.63 11.48
N ILE A 14 -2.60 12.07 11.00
CA ILE A 14 -1.26 12.27 11.58
C ILE A 14 -0.31 12.59 10.43
N HIS A 15 0.33 13.75 10.50
CA HIS A 15 1.28 14.23 9.52
C HIS A 15 2.63 14.47 10.21
N ILE A 16 3.60 13.57 9.98
CA ILE A 16 4.97 13.66 10.51
C ILE A 16 5.93 13.47 9.34
N ILE A 17 6.18 14.57 8.62
CA ILE A 17 6.82 14.58 7.31
C ILE A 17 8.23 15.15 7.44
N CYS A 18 9.23 14.60 6.74
CA CYS A 18 10.60 15.13 6.76
C CYS A 18 11.15 15.28 8.20
N ASN A 19 10.94 14.26 9.02
CA ASN A 19 11.37 14.20 10.41
C ASN A 19 12.39 13.08 10.61
N GLN A 20 12.76 12.82 11.85
CA GLN A 20 13.68 11.74 12.23
C GLN A 20 12.92 10.55 12.86
N ILE A 21 11.69 10.28 12.41
CA ILE A 21 10.97 9.09 12.88
C ILE A 21 11.69 7.84 12.36
N ASP A 22 12.11 6.99 13.27
CA ASP A 22 12.74 5.71 12.99
C ASP A 22 11.75 4.55 13.14
N ASP A 23 12.28 3.34 13.08
CA ASP A 23 11.52 2.11 13.30
C ASP A 23 10.75 2.08 14.62
N LYS A 24 11.35 2.59 15.70
CA LYS A 24 10.72 2.61 17.02
C LYS A 24 9.53 3.56 17.01
N GLY A 25 9.71 4.79 16.51
CA GLY A 25 8.63 5.77 16.43
C GLY A 25 7.45 5.29 15.58
N ALA A 26 7.71 4.64 14.45
CA ALA A 26 6.66 4.05 13.61
C ALA A 26 5.97 2.84 14.28
N SER A 27 6.71 2.00 14.99
CA SER A 27 6.15 0.86 15.73
C SER A 27 5.30 1.29 16.93
N ASP A 28 5.74 2.32 17.66
CA ASP A 28 4.98 2.92 18.75
C ASP A 28 3.66 3.49 18.21
N LEU A 29 3.68 4.14 17.04
CA LEU A 29 2.46 4.59 16.38
C LEU A 29 1.56 3.41 15.95
N GLY A 30 2.13 2.34 15.40
CA GLY A 30 1.40 1.11 15.10
C GLY A 30 0.68 0.55 16.35
N SER A 31 1.35 0.57 17.50
CA SER A 31 0.78 0.14 18.78
C SER A 31 -0.39 1.02 19.23
N VAL A 32 -0.33 2.33 18.98
CA VAL A 32 -1.45 3.25 19.22
C VAL A 32 -2.62 2.95 18.26
N LEU A 33 -2.33 2.73 16.98
CA LEU A 33 -3.35 2.38 15.97
C LEU A 33 -4.06 1.06 16.30
N ALA A 34 -3.37 0.10 16.92
CA ALA A 34 -3.97 -1.17 17.34
C ALA A 34 -5.17 -0.96 18.30
N ASN A 35 -5.17 0.12 19.09
CA ASN A 35 -6.25 0.46 19.99
C ASN A 35 -7.39 1.27 19.33
N CYS A 36 -7.21 1.70 18.08
CA CYS A 36 -8.18 2.51 17.33
C CYS A 36 -9.19 1.64 16.57
N ILE A 37 -9.76 0.62 17.20
CA ILE A 37 -10.59 -0.42 16.54
C ILE A 37 -11.87 0.11 15.86
N ASN A 38 -12.36 1.27 16.28
CA ASN A 38 -13.56 1.92 15.72
C ASN A 38 -13.22 2.93 14.61
N LEU A 39 -11.95 3.02 14.20
CA LEU A 39 -11.50 3.96 13.18
C LEU A 39 -12.07 3.60 11.81
N SER A 40 -12.69 4.57 11.16
CA SER A 40 -13.30 4.40 9.83
C SER A 40 -12.53 5.15 8.73
N ASN A 41 -11.74 6.16 9.12
CA ASN A 41 -10.93 6.98 8.23
C ASN A 41 -9.56 7.24 8.86
N LEU A 42 -8.49 6.90 8.14
CA LEU A 42 -7.11 7.12 8.59
C LEU A 42 -6.32 7.84 7.50
N THR A 43 -5.70 8.95 7.86
CA THR A 43 -4.63 9.58 7.07
C THR A 43 -3.34 9.55 7.87
N LEU A 44 -2.33 8.86 7.36
CA LEU A 44 -1.01 8.78 7.97
C LEU A 44 0.06 9.15 6.94
N LEU A 45 0.66 10.34 7.12
CA LEU A 45 1.71 10.87 6.25
C LEU A 45 3.03 10.88 7.01
N LEU A 46 3.91 9.94 6.67
CA LEU A 46 5.21 9.67 7.29
C LEU A 46 6.36 9.65 6.27
N TYR A 47 6.21 10.33 5.14
CA TYR A 47 7.22 10.31 4.10
C TYR A 47 8.47 11.13 4.48
N CYS A 48 9.61 10.76 3.89
CA CYS A 48 10.93 11.33 4.20
C CYS A 48 11.30 11.17 5.69
N ASN A 49 11.28 9.95 6.20
CA ASN A 49 11.72 9.60 7.55
C ASN A 49 12.77 8.46 7.48
N GLN A 50 13.03 7.79 8.59
CA GLN A 50 13.98 6.69 8.72
C GLN A 50 13.29 5.36 9.04
N ILE A 51 12.06 5.17 8.55
CA ILE A 51 11.26 3.96 8.78
C ILE A 51 11.85 2.83 7.93
N GLY A 52 12.33 1.79 8.60
CA GLY A 52 12.81 0.55 8.02
C GLY A 52 11.76 -0.55 8.04
N ALA A 53 12.25 -1.80 8.06
CA ALA A 53 11.39 -2.98 8.04
C ALA A 53 10.55 -3.11 9.31
N THR A 54 11.14 -2.85 10.48
CA THR A 54 10.49 -3.04 11.78
C THR A 54 9.35 -2.05 11.97
N GLY A 55 9.58 -0.78 11.61
CA GLY A 55 8.56 0.26 11.71
C GLY A 55 7.39 0.01 10.76
N ALA A 56 7.66 -0.42 9.52
CA ALA A 56 6.60 -0.81 8.59
C ALA A 56 5.80 -2.03 9.09
N SER A 57 6.48 -3.01 9.69
CA SER A 57 5.83 -4.18 10.31
C SER A 57 4.97 -3.79 11.51
N GLY A 58 5.44 -2.87 12.35
CA GLY A 58 4.68 -2.30 13.46
C GLY A 58 3.42 -1.56 12.99
N LEU A 59 3.53 -0.74 11.93
CA LEU A 59 2.38 -0.11 11.29
C LEU A 59 1.39 -1.15 10.73
N GLY A 60 1.88 -2.19 10.05
CA GLY A 60 1.06 -3.31 9.56
C GLY A 60 0.29 -4.00 10.68
N SER A 61 0.96 -4.32 11.78
CA SER A 61 0.36 -4.94 12.97
C SER A 61 -0.72 -4.04 13.60
N GLY A 62 -0.50 -2.72 13.63
CA GLY A 62 -1.49 -1.75 14.07
C GLY A 62 -2.73 -1.71 13.18
N LEU A 63 -2.52 -1.59 11.86
CA LEU A 63 -3.59 -1.57 10.86
C LEU A 63 -4.43 -2.85 10.87
N ALA A 64 -3.85 -3.99 11.22
CA ALA A 64 -4.55 -5.26 11.29
C ALA A 64 -5.77 -5.23 12.26
N ASN A 65 -5.73 -4.37 13.27
CA ASN A 65 -6.81 -4.20 14.25
C ASN A 65 -7.85 -3.14 13.82
N CYS A 66 -7.56 -2.34 12.80
CA CYS A 66 -8.48 -1.33 12.26
C CYS A 66 -9.49 -1.96 11.27
N ILE A 67 -10.21 -2.99 11.70
CA ILE A 67 -11.12 -3.78 10.82
C ILE A 67 -12.30 -2.97 10.27
N ASN A 68 -12.66 -1.86 10.92
CA ASN A 68 -13.74 -0.95 10.50
C ASN A 68 -13.28 0.12 9.51
N LEU A 69 -12.01 0.09 9.09
CA LEU A 69 -11.43 1.11 8.23
C LEU A 69 -12.02 1.03 6.83
N SER A 70 -12.63 2.13 6.40
CA SER A 70 -13.25 2.26 5.06
C SER A 70 -12.43 3.13 4.12
N ASN A 71 -11.61 4.03 4.68
CA ASN A 71 -10.76 4.96 3.97
C ASN A 71 -9.37 4.98 4.60
N LEU A 72 -8.34 4.66 3.81
CA LEU A 72 -6.95 4.72 4.23
C LEU A 72 -6.13 5.55 3.24
N THR A 73 -5.43 6.54 3.76
CA THR A 73 -4.32 7.20 3.08
C THR A 73 -3.07 6.95 3.89
N LEU A 74 -2.15 6.16 3.36
CA LEU A 74 -0.86 5.86 3.97
C LEU A 74 0.25 6.30 3.02
N ASN A 75 1.03 7.31 3.43
CA ASN A 75 2.21 7.75 2.69
C ASN A 75 3.46 7.55 3.55
N ILE A 76 4.22 6.51 3.22
CA ILE A 76 5.49 6.12 3.85
C ILE A 76 6.61 6.09 2.80
N SER A 77 6.47 6.90 1.75
CA SER A 77 7.49 7.03 0.70
C SER A 77 8.78 7.67 1.22
N CYS A 78 9.88 7.49 0.47
CA CYS A 78 11.21 8.02 0.83
C CYS A 78 11.63 7.61 2.26
N ASN A 79 11.62 6.30 2.50
CA ASN A 79 12.04 5.67 3.76
C ASN A 79 13.03 4.54 3.44
N GLN A 80 13.28 3.64 4.39
CA GLN A 80 14.24 2.53 4.28
C GLN A 80 13.53 1.16 4.30
N ILE A 81 12.27 1.11 3.85
CA ILE A 81 11.44 -0.10 3.95
C ILE A 81 11.93 -1.14 2.94
N CYS A 82 12.30 -2.31 3.44
CA CYS A 82 12.70 -3.44 2.60
C CYS A 82 11.53 -4.41 2.34
N ALA A 83 11.81 -5.49 1.61
CA ALA A 83 10.84 -6.53 1.28
C ALA A 83 10.02 -7.07 2.46
N THR A 84 10.67 -7.31 3.61
CA THR A 84 9.98 -7.86 4.80
C THR A 84 8.97 -6.86 5.35
N GLY A 85 9.36 -5.61 5.57
CA GLY A 85 8.45 -4.59 6.11
C GLY A 85 7.25 -4.31 5.21
N ALA A 86 7.45 -4.31 3.88
CA ALA A 86 6.36 -4.17 2.93
C ALA A 86 5.43 -5.39 2.90
N SER A 87 5.97 -6.60 3.00
CA SER A 87 5.18 -7.82 3.09
C SER A 87 4.33 -7.85 4.36
N ASP A 88 4.91 -7.46 5.50
CA ASP A 88 4.20 -7.40 6.79
C ASP A 88 3.11 -6.32 6.79
N LEU A 89 3.38 -5.17 6.15
CA LEU A 89 2.35 -4.17 5.90
C LEU A 89 1.20 -4.74 5.06
N GLY A 90 1.50 -5.53 4.03
CA GLY A 90 0.52 -6.26 3.24
C GLY A 90 -0.35 -7.20 4.09
N SER A 91 0.27 -7.99 4.97
CA SER A 91 -0.43 -8.85 5.93
C SER A 91 -1.35 -8.06 6.87
N GLY A 92 -0.93 -6.86 7.29
CA GLY A 92 -1.78 -5.95 8.07
C GLY A 92 -3.01 -5.49 7.29
N LEU A 93 -2.80 -5.00 6.06
CA LEU A 93 -3.87 -4.54 5.16
C LEU A 93 -4.89 -5.65 4.83
N ALA A 94 -4.47 -6.91 4.83
CA ALA A 94 -5.36 -8.05 4.58
C ALA A 94 -6.55 -8.12 5.56
N ASN A 95 -6.40 -7.57 6.78
CA ASN A 95 -7.47 -7.54 7.79
C ASN A 95 -8.39 -6.31 7.63
N CYS A 96 -8.03 -5.33 6.81
CA CYS A 96 -8.84 -4.15 6.54
C CYS A 96 -9.89 -4.45 5.46
N ILE A 97 -10.70 -5.49 5.65
CA ILE A 97 -11.64 -6.04 4.66
C ILE A 97 -12.76 -5.06 4.24
N ASN A 98 -13.01 -4.03 5.05
CA ASN A 98 -14.01 -3.00 4.79
C ASN A 98 -13.47 -1.79 4.00
N LEU A 99 -12.20 -1.82 3.58
CA LEU A 99 -11.63 -0.74 2.78
C LEU A 99 -12.36 -0.62 1.45
N SER A 100 -12.85 0.60 1.20
CA SER A 100 -13.42 1.02 -0.08
C SER A 100 -12.50 1.98 -0.82
N ASN A 101 -11.73 2.78 -0.09
CA ASN A 101 -10.76 3.74 -0.63
C ASN A 101 -9.39 3.51 -0.01
N LEU A 102 -8.40 3.21 -0.84
CA LEU A 102 -7.01 3.07 -0.44
C LEU A 102 -6.11 3.96 -1.30
N THR A 103 -5.37 4.83 -0.64
CA THR A 103 -4.18 5.47 -1.20
C THR A 103 -2.97 4.97 -0.43
N LEU A 104 -2.14 4.16 -1.09
CA LEU A 104 -0.90 3.64 -0.53
C LEU A 104 0.27 4.18 -1.36
N ASN A 105 1.07 5.06 -0.75
CA ASN A 105 2.32 5.52 -1.32
C ASN A 105 3.49 4.98 -0.49
N ILE A 106 4.21 4.02 -1.07
CA ILE A 106 5.43 3.42 -0.50
C ILE A 106 6.59 3.54 -1.51
N SER A 107 6.53 4.55 -2.36
CA SER A 107 7.54 4.83 -3.40
C SER A 107 8.90 5.18 -2.80
N ALA A 108 9.97 5.02 -3.58
CA ALA A 108 11.34 5.31 -3.17
C ALA A 108 11.74 4.57 -1.87
N ASN A 109 11.57 3.24 -1.87
CA ASN A 109 12.00 2.31 -0.84
C ASN A 109 12.77 1.14 -1.48
N GLN A 110 12.96 0.02 -0.77
CA GLN A 110 13.74 -1.15 -1.20
C GLN A 110 12.89 -2.43 -1.16
N ILE A 111 11.64 -2.34 -1.63
CA ILE A 111 10.61 -3.37 -1.47
C ILE A 111 10.95 -4.65 -2.25
N GLY A 112 11.45 -4.52 -3.48
CA GLY A 112 11.74 -5.66 -4.35
C GLY A 112 10.52 -6.54 -4.65
N ASP A 113 10.78 -7.70 -5.26
CA ASP A 113 9.72 -8.62 -5.68
C ASP A 113 8.94 -9.22 -4.50
N LYS A 114 9.63 -9.67 -3.45
CA LYS A 114 8.99 -10.30 -2.29
C LYS A 114 8.03 -9.33 -1.58
N GLY A 115 8.45 -8.09 -1.36
CA GLY A 115 7.59 -7.10 -0.71
C GLY A 115 6.39 -6.71 -1.57
N ALA A 116 6.58 -6.57 -2.89
CA ALA A 116 5.49 -6.26 -3.82
C ALA A 116 4.47 -7.41 -3.88
N SER A 117 4.93 -8.66 -3.95
CA SER A 117 4.04 -9.82 -3.88
C SER A 117 3.31 -9.90 -2.53
N GLY A 118 3.98 -9.59 -1.41
CA GLY A 118 3.33 -9.53 -0.09
C GLY A 118 2.23 -8.46 -0.01
N LEU A 119 2.48 -7.27 -0.57
CA LEU A 119 1.45 -6.23 -0.73
C LEU A 119 0.29 -6.72 -1.60
N GLY A 120 0.58 -7.38 -2.73
CA GLY A 120 -0.42 -7.99 -3.59
C GLY A 120 -1.31 -9.00 -2.86
N SER A 121 -0.72 -9.93 -2.11
CA SER A 121 -1.45 -10.88 -1.27
C SER A 121 -2.34 -10.20 -0.22
N GLY A 122 -1.87 -9.09 0.37
CA GLY A 122 -2.68 -8.28 1.26
C GLY A 122 -3.90 -7.66 0.58
N LEU A 123 -3.67 -7.00 -0.55
CA LEU A 123 -4.72 -6.36 -1.36
C LEU A 123 -5.77 -7.37 -1.86
N ALA A 124 -5.40 -8.63 -2.08
CA ALA A 124 -6.34 -9.68 -2.48
C ALA A 124 -7.53 -9.85 -1.50
N ASN A 125 -7.34 -9.50 -0.23
CA ASN A 125 -8.39 -9.58 0.80
C ASN A 125 -9.24 -8.30 0.88
N CYS A 126 -8.82 -7.21 0.25
CA CYS A 126 -9.54 -5.94 0.21
C CYS A 126 -10.60 -5.94 -0.90
N ILE A 127 -11.50 -6.94 -0.89
CA ILE A 127 -12.48 -7.21 -1.96
C ILE A 127 -13.51 -6.08 -2.17
N ASN A 128 -13.68 -5.21 -1.18
CA ASN A 128 -14.59 -4.07 -1.21
C ASN A 128 -13.97 -2.78 -1.80
N LEU A 129 -12.69 -2.83 -2.22
CA LEU A 129 -12.02 -1.66 -2.81
C LEU A 129 -12.73 -1.24 -4.10
N SER A 130 -13.15 0.03 -4.13
CA SER A 130 -13.66 0.71 -5.32
C SER A 130 -12.67 1.72 -5.87
N ASN A 131 -11.86 2.34 -5.00
CA ASN A 131 -10.83 3.29 -5.39
C ASN A 131 -9.47 2.87 -4.83
N LEU A 132 -8.52 2.63 -5.72
CA LEU A 132 -7.14 2.31 -5.37
C LEU A 132 -6.16 3.26 -6.07
N THR A 133 -5.35 3.93 -5.26
CA THR A 133 -4.12 4.59 -5.70
C THR A 133 -2.94 3.87 -5.06
N LEU A 134 -2.16 3.16 -5.87
CA LEU A 134 -0.99 2.40 -5.44
C LEU A 134 0.26 2.96 -6.12
N LEU A 135 1.08 3.65 -5.33
CA LEU A 135 2.31 4.29 -5.81
C LEU A 135 3.52 3.49 -5.28
N LEU A 136 4.21 2.85 -6.21
CA LEU A 136 5.31 1.90 -6.00
C LEU A 136 6.56 2.29 -6.82
N PHE A 137 6.67 3.52 -7.31
CA PHE A 137 7.80 3.90 -8.16
C PHE A 137 9.14 3.85 -7.38
N CYS A 138 10.24 3.58 -8.08
CA CYS A 138 11.58 3.46 -7.49
C CYS A 138 11.69 2.43 -6.33
N ASN A 139 11.30 1.17 -6.55
CA ASN A 139 11.29 0.14 -5.50
C ASN A 139 12.04 -1.17 -5.82
N GLN A 140 12.78 -1.19 -6.94
CA GLN A 140 13.51 -2.38 -7.40
C GLN A 140 12.59 -3.59 -7.67
N ILE A 141 11.33 -3.32 -8.02
CA ILE A 141 10.35 -4.36 -8.37
C ILE A 141 10.67 -4.88 -9.77
N GLU A 142 10.72 -6.19 -9.93
CA GLU A 142 10.95 -6.87 -11.20
C GLU A 142 9.66 -7.58 -11.64
N ALA A 143 9.79 -8.55 -12.54
CA ALA A 143 8.63 -9.20 -13.15
C ALA A 143 7.77 -9.98 -12.14
N THR A 144 8.38 -10.61 -11.13
CA THR A 144 7.66 -11.44 -10.16
C THR A 144 6.82 -10.59 -9.22
N GLY A 145 7.38 -9.49 -8.72
CA GLY A 145 6.67 -8.57 -7.83
C GLY A 145 5.51 -7.88 -8.54
N ALA A 146 5.72 -7.45 -9.79
CA ALA A 146 4.63 -6.89 -10.60
C ALA A 146 3.51 -7.90 -10.84
N SER A 147 3.85 -9.17 -11.11
CA SER A 147 2.86 -10.25 -11.22
C SER A 147 2.13 -10.51 -9.89
N GLY A 148 2.83 -10.40 -8.76
CA GLY A 148 2.24 -10.50 -7.42
C GLY A 148 1.23 -9.39 -7.13
N ILE A 149 1.52 -8.15 -7.55
CA ILE A 149 0.54 -7.05 -7.52
C ILE A 149 -0.67 -7.39 -8.40
N GLY A 150 -0.44 -7.89 -9.62
CA GLY A 150 -1.50 -8.33 -10.52
C GLY A 150 -2.41 -9.38 -9.89
N PHE A 151 -1.83 -10.39 -9.25
CA PHE A 151 -2.57 -11.42 -8.49
C PHE A 151 -3.47 -10.81 -7.41
N GLY A 152 -2.97 -9.82 -6.66
CA GLY A 152 -3.78 -9.10 -5.68
C GLY A 152 -4.97 -8.38 -6.29
N LEU A 153 -4.71 -7.58 -7.33
CA LEU A 153 -5.74 -6.81 -8.05
C LEU A 153 -6.81 -7.70 -8.68
N ALA A 154 -6.47 -8.93 -9.07
CA ALA A 154 -7.40 -9.89 -9.64
C ALA A 154 -8.61 -10.21 -8.73
N ASN A 155 -8.49 -9.98 -7.42
CA ASN A 155 -9.54 -10.19 -6.43
C ASN A 155 -10.31 -8.90 -6.08
N CYS A 156 -9.80 -7.74 -6.48
CA CYS A 156 -10.45 -6.44 -6.27
C CYS A 156 -11.48 -6.16 -7.38
N ILE A 157 -12.45 -7.06 -7.54
CA ILE A 157 -13.44 -7.05 -8.63
C ILE A 157 -14.38 -5.82 -8.62
N ASN A 158 -14.47 -5.13 -7.48
CA ASN A 158 -15.28 -3.91 -7.30
C ASN A 158 -14.53 -2.62 -7.67
N LEU A 159 -13.25 -2.70 -8.09
CA LEU A 159 -12.48 -1.52 -8.47
C LEU A 159 -13.13 -0.79 -9.63
N SER A 160 -13.43 0.49 -9.43
CA SER A 160 -13.91 1.41 -10.46
C SER A 160 -12.83 2.42 -10.84
N ASN A 161 -11.97 2.83 -9.91
CA ASN A 161 -10.85 3.72 -10.18
C ASN A 161 -9.54 3.10 -9.72
N LEU A 162 -8.58 2.97 -10.65
CA LEU A 162 -7.23 2.51 -10.37
C LEU A 162 -6.19 3.50 -10.88
N ILE A 163 -5.31 3.94 -9.99
CA ILE A 163 -4.03 4.56 -10.30
C ILE A 163 -2.94 3.61 -9.81
N LEU A 164 -2.14 3.08 -10.74
CA LEU A 164 -0.98 2.25 -10.42
C LEU A 164 0.27 2.85 -11.03
N ASP A 165 1.21 3.24 -10.16
CA ASP A 165 2.52 3.76 -10.58
C ASP A 165 3.63 2.79 -10.20
N LEU A 166 4.24 2.19 -11.21
CA LEU A 166 5.39 1.30 -11.11
C LEU A 166 6.60 1.88 -11.85
N CYS A 167 6.67 3.20 -12.02
CA CYS A 167 7.79 3.84 -12.69
C CYS A 167 9.13 3.55 -12.00
N TYR A 168 10.22 3.60 -12.77
CA TYR A 168 11.58 3.39 -12.31
C TYR A 168 11.80 2.06 -11.56
N ASN A 169 11.08 1.02 -11.97
CA ASN A 169 11.29 -0.38 -11.62
C ASN A 169 11.91 -1.15 -12.80
N LYS A 170 11.84 -2.49 -12.78
CA LYS A 170 12.37 -3.40 -13.81
C LYS A 170 11.36 -4.51 -14.17
N ILE A 171 10.08 -4.19 -14.30
CA ILE A 171 9.01 -5.20 -14.40
C ILE A 171 9.06 -6.02 -15.70
N GLY A 172 9.59 -5.44 -16.78
CA GLY A 172 9.69 -6.07 -18.10
C GLY A 172 8.34 -6.51 -18.71
N ALA A 173 8.40 -7.19 -19.85
CA ALA A 173 7.20 -7.68 -20.53
C ALA A 173 6.44 -8.74 -19.71
N ARG A 174 7.16 -9.59 -18.97
CA ARG A 174 6.56 -10.62 -18.12
C ARG A 174 5.76 -10.00 -16.97
N GLY A 175 6.32 -9.00 -16.27
CA GLY A 175 5.60 -8.31 -15.20
C GLY A 175 4.40 -7.53 -15.71
N ALA A 176 4.53 -6.88 -16.87
CA ALA A 176 3.39 -6.21 -17.53
C ALA A 176 2.27 -7.19 -17.90
N SER A 177 2.61 -8.37 -18.41
CA SER A 177 1.65 -9.45 -18.68
C SER A 177 0.95 -9.94 -17.41
N GLY A 178 1.71 -10.16 -16.32
CA GLY A 178 1.14 -10.53 -15.01
C GLY A 178 0.16 -9.50 -14.46
N LEU A 179 0.48 -8.21 -14.58
CA LEU A 179 -0.45 -7.12 -14.24
C LEU A 179 -1.70 -7.16 -15.12
N GLY A 180 -1.54 -7.28 -16.44
CA GLY A 180 -2.65 -7.35 -17.39
C GLY A 180 -3.63 -8.50 -17.09
N SER A 181 -3.09 -9.69 -16.77
CA SER A 181 -3.90 -10.84 -16.38
C SER A 181 -4.74 -10.58 -15.12
N GLY A 182 -4.19 -9.88 -14.13
CA GLY A 182 -4.94 -9.51 -12.93
C GLY A 182 -6.01 -8.45 -13.20
N LEU A 183 -5.64 -7.41 -13.95
CA LEU A 183 -6.55 -6.32 -14.33
C LEU A 183 -7.72 -6.79 -15.20
N ALA A 184 -7.58 -7.89 -15.94
CA ALA A 184 -8.67 -8.49 -16.70
C ALA A 184 -9.87 -8.87 -15.83
N ASN A 185 -9.67 -9.11 -14.52
CA ASN A 185 -10.75 -9.41 -13.58
C ASN A 185 -11.40 -8.15 -12.98
N CYS A 186 -10.78 -6.97 -13.11
CA CYS A 186 -11.33 -5.71 -12.62
C CYS A 186 -12.35 -5.14 -13.63
N THR A 187 -13.43 -5.86 -13.87
CA THR A 187 -14.41 -5.58 -14.94
C THR A 187 -15.24 -4.31 -14.72
N ASN A 188 -15.22 -3.76 -13.50
CA ASN A 188 -15.93 -2.54 -13.12
C ASN A 188 -15.10 -1.25 -13.31
N LEU A 189 -13.84 -1.35 -13.80
CA LEU A 189 -12.96 -0.19 -13.99
C LEU A 189 -13.56 0.81 -15.00
N SER A 190 -13.79 2.05 -14.53
CA SER A 190 -14.17 3.19 -15.36
C SER A 190 -13.03 4.19 -15.54
N TYR A 191 -12.04 4.16 -14.64
CA TYR A 191 -10.82 4.95 -14.74
C TYR A 191 -9.59 4.09 -14.44
N LEU A 192 -8.63 4.12 -15.36
CA LEU A 192 -7.36 3.41 -15.25
C LEU A 192 -6.21 4.32 -15.67
N ALA A 193 -5.30 4.59 -14.72
CA ALA A 193 -4.01 5.21 -14.99
C ALA A 193 -2.89 4.23 -14.64
N LEU A 194 -2.12 3.81 -15.65
CA LEU A 194 -0.98 2.91 -15.50
C LEU A 194 0.32 3.63 -15.91
N ASN A 195 1.18 3.90 -14.93
CA ASN A 195 2.49 4.51 -15.17
C ASN A 195 3.58 3.42 -15.06
N LEU A 196 4.10 2.98 -16.20
CA LEU A 196 5.04 1.85 -16.29
C LEU A 196 6.40 2.24 -16.88
N LYS A 197 6.85 3.49 -16.77
CA LYS A 197 8.17 3.91 -17.28
C LYS A 197 9.28 3.14 -16.55
N GLN A 198 10.04 2.28 -17.23
CA GLN A 198 11.07 1.46 -16.58
C GLN A 198 12.44 2.17 -16.53
N LYS A 199 13.33 1.73 -15.63
CA LYS A 199 14.74 2.14 -15.68
C LYS A 199 15.34 1.62 -17.00
N GLN A 200 15.69 2.51 -17.92
CA GLN A 200 16.45 2.12 -19.10
C GLN A 200 17.85 1.69 -18.65
N PHE A 201 18.28 0.50 -19.05
CA PHE A 201 19.72 0.20 -19.08
C PHE A 201 20.29 1.08 -20.19
N ILE A 202 21.09 2.07 -19.83
CA ILE A 202 21.97 2.73 -20.79
C ILE A 202 22.98 1.65 -21.16
N CYS A 203 22.76 0.97 -22.28
CA CYS A 203 23.80 0.14 -22.89
C CYS A 203 24.94 1.08 -23.26
N PHE A 204 25.99 1.15 -22.44
CA PHE A 204 27.29 1.51 -22.99
C PHE A 204 27.69 0.34 -23.88
N GLY A 205 27.50 0.52 -25.19
CA GLY A 205 28.15 -0.33 -26.17
C GLY A 205 29.66 -0.17 -26.00
N LEU A 206 30.30 -1.23 -25.54
CA LEU A 206 31.72 -1.51 -25.73
C LEU A 206 31.80 -2.85 -26.47
#